data_AF-K2DCB7-F1
#
_entry.id   AF-K2DCB7-F1
#
_cell.length_a   1.000
_cell.length_b   1.000
_cell.length_c   1.000
_cell.angle_alpha   90.00
_cell.angle_beta   90.00
_cell.angle_gamma   90.00
#
_symmetry.space_group_name_H-M   'P 1'
#
loop_
_entity.id
_entity.type
_entity.pdbx_description
1 polymer ?
#
loop_
_entity_poly.entity_id
_entity_poly.type
_entity_poly.pdbx_seq_one_letter_code
_entity_poly.pdbx_strand_id
1 'polypeptide(L)'
;FSSRPWYFLLPPVKNPMLGGFSVNILERIKRTDYFLADDYFANEHQGNFFGIVFLLVSSLVLLWSYKNSVETRKNITIYIVCNLILFILMFPPFFTIGGMQIYTPGYLLYKYFPMFRVSSRFSVILLLNLVTITAYVVNENYEKLKSNLKYLNLIIICLTIITLIETFIPFELVKKDIPPTVYSYLNKNTPENTMFAVYPNNSTLDAMYWIYSHKRFLINPKYYSSESMVSEEFTENLNTEEGLDKLLELNGEYLIVFKNVSEEDKEIFENNSKIKLVNEFDDSYLFKVEKI
;
A
#
# COMPACT_ATOMS: atom_id res chain seq x y z
N PHE A 1 -0.40 10.62 -1.65
CA PHE A 1 -0.02 9.67 -0.60
C PHE A 1 1.09 10.29 0.23
N SER A 2 0.72 10.85 1.37
CA SER A 2 1.58 11.67 2.23
C SER A 2 1.52 11.14 3.65
N SER A 3 2.63 11.18 4.37
CA SER A 3 2.68 10.64 5.72
C SER A 3 1.91 11.54 6.70
N ARG A 4 1.10 10.92 7.55
CA ARG A 4 0.41 11.62 8.63
C ARG A 4 1.31 11.63 9.85
N PRO A 5 1.36 12.73 10.64
CA PRO A 5 2.25 12.84 11.78
C PRO A 5 2.13 11.68 12.78
N TRP A 6 0.92 11.17 13.01
CA TRP A 6 0.68 10.08 13.95
C TRP A 6 1.15 8.71 13.44
N TYR A 7 1.46 8.54 12.14
CA TYR A 7 2.01 7.29 11.63
C TYR A 7 3.40 6.96 12.17
N PHE A 8 4.13 7.96 12.67
CA PHE A 8 5.44 7.76 13.29
C PHE A 8 5.35 7.35 14.77
N LEU A 9 4.19 7.56 15.40
CA LEU A 9 4.01 7.39 16.84
C LEU A 9 3.09 6.22 17.20
N LEU A 10 2.15 5.88 16.31
CA LEU A 10 1.22 4.78 16.52
C LEU A 10 1.79 3.48 15.95
N PRO A 11 1.76 2.38 16.72
CA PRO A 11 2.07 1.06 16.20
C PRO A 11 1.19 0.69 15.00
N PRO A 12 1.65 -0.17 14.07
CA PRO A 12 0.83 -0.63 12.97
C PRO A 12 -0.43 -1.34 13.46
N VAL A 13 -1.58 -1.08 12.82
CA VAL A 13 -2.86 -1.73 13.19
C VAL A 13 -2.81 -3.26 13.04
N LYS A 14 -1.97 -3.76 12.13
CA LYS A 14 -1.73 -5.20 11.95
C LYS A 14 -0.80 -5.82 13.01
N ASN A 15 -0.22 -5.02 13.92
CA ASN A 15 0.64 -5.57 14.97
C ASN A 15 -0.19 -6.45 15.93
N PRO A 16 0.20 -7.71 16.20
CA PRO A 16 -0.60 -8.63 17.01
C PRO A 16 -0.78 -8.20 18.47
N MET A 17 0.18 -7.48 19.05
CA MET A 17 0.16 -7.08 20.46
C MET A 17 -0.36 -5.65 20.65
N LEU A 18 0.07 -4.73 19.80
CA LEU A 18 -0.19 -3.29 19.94
C LEU A 18 -1.24 -2.75 18.96
N GLY A 19 -1.71 -3.56 18.00
CA GLY A 19 -2.65 -3.13 16.96
C GLY A 19 -3.97 -2.62 17.54
N GLY A 20 -4.52 -3.29 18.56
CA GLY A 20 -5.77 -2.87 19.20
C GLY A 20 -5.70 -1.49 19.86
N PHE A 21 -4.53 -1.12 20.41
CA PHE A 21 -4.30 0.24 20.94
C PHE A 21 -4.37 1.29 19.83
N SER A 22 -3.72 1.03 18.70
CA SER A 22 -3.74 1.93 17.54
C SER A 22 -5.14 2.05 16.93
N VAL A 23 -5.92 0.98 16.86
CA VAL A 23 -7.33 1.03 16.40
C VAL A 23 -8.13 1.99 17.26
N ASN A 24 -8.07 1.84 18.59
CA ASN A 24 -8.82 2.69 19.51
C ASN A 24 -8.47 4.17 19.37
N ILE A 25 -7.18 4.50 19.18
CA ILE A 25 -6.76 5.89 18.97
C ILE A 25 -7.22 6.41 17.62
N LEU A 26 -7.06 5.62 16.55
CA LEU A 26 -7.49 6.01 15.20
C LEU A 26 -9.01 6.23 15.14
N GLU A 27 -9.81 5.42 15.83
CA GLU A 27 -11.25 5.64 15.95
C GLU A 27 -11.59 6.94 16.68
N ARG A 28 -10.86 7.30 17.74
CA ARG A 28 -11.04 8.58 18.43
C ARG A 28 -10.67 9.76 17.52
N ILE A 29 -9.60 9.64 16.74
CA ILE A 29 -9.18 10.67 15.78
C ILE A 29 -10.21 10.79 14.64
N LYS A 30 -10.79 9.67 14.17
CA LYS A 30 -11.86 9.69 13.16
C LYS A 30 -13.11 10.41 13.65
N ARG A 31 -13.46 10.28 14.94
CA ARG A 31 -14.61 10.99 15.55
C ARG A 31 -14.44 12.51 15.63
N THR A 32 -13.26 13.07 15.35
CA THR A 32 -13.07 14.52 15.37
C THR A 32 -13.41 15.18 14.02
N ASP A 33 -13.91 14.43 13.03
CA ASP A 33 -14.22 14.89 11.65
C ASP A 33 -13.08 15.71 11.03
N TYR A 34 -11.84 15.42 11.43
CA TYR A 34 -10.69 16.14 10.94
C TYR A 34 -10.24 15.51 9.63
N PHE A 35 -10.07 16.30 8.57
CA PHE A 35 -9.74 15.79 7.23
C PHE A 35 -8.47 14.92 7.17
N LEU A 36 -7.51 15.11 8.10
CA LEU A 36 -6.35 14.21 8.16
C LEU A 36 -6.70 12.84 8.73
N ALA A 37 -7.84 12.66 9.39
CA ALA A 37 -8.35 11.40 9.92
C ALA A 37 -9.08 10.56 8.85
N ASP A 38 -9.61 11.21 7.82
CA ASP A 38 -10.30 10.57 6.69
C ASP A 38 -9.30 9.76 5.86
N ASP A 39 -9.68 8.60 5.31
CA ASP A 39 -8.84 7.74 4.45
C ASP A 39 -7.56 7.17 5.09
N TYR A 40 -7.72 6.39 6.16
CA TYR A 40 -6.61 5.64 6.75
C TYR A 40 -6.09 4.54 5.79
N PHE A 41 -4.84 4.67 5.33
CA PHE A 41 -4.16 3.64 4.52
C PHE A 41 -3.22 2.80 5.39
N ALA A 42 -3.66 1.58 5.74
CA ALA A 42 -2.89 0.67 6.59
C ALA A 42 -1.49 0.36 6.03
N ASN A 43 -1.36 0.27 4.70
CA ASN A 43 -0.08 -0.04 4.04
C ASN A 43 0.92 1.12 4.16
N GLU A 44 0.45 2.37 4.22
CA GLU A 44 1.32 3.54 4.43
C GLU A 44 1.71 3.70 5.90
N HIS A 45 0.81 3.39 6.82
CA HIS A 45 1.08 3.45 8.26
C HIS A 45 2.22 2.50 8.66
N GLN A 46 2.21 1.28 8.11
CA GLN A 46 3.20 0.24 8.40
C GLN A 46 4.65 0.67 8.12
N GLY A 47 4.89 1.41 7.04
CA GLY A 47 6.24 1.82 6.63
C GLY A 47 6.80 3.06 7.33
N ASN A 48 6.03 3.72 8.19
CA ASN A 48 6.40 4.99 8.84
C ASN A 48 6.66 4.85 10.36
N PHE A 49 6.31 3.73 10.97
CA PHE A 49 6.52 3.51 12.40
C PHE A 49 7.88 2.87 12.68
N PHE A 50 8.71 3.53 13.50
CA PHE A 50 10.09 3.07 13.79
C PHE A 50 10.24 2.37 15.16
N GLY A 51 9.17 2.23 15.93
CA GLY A 51 9.21 1.76 17.31
C GLY A 51 9.35 2.90 18.32
N ILE A 52 8.48 2.93 19.32
CA ILE A 52 8.48 3.95 20.37
C ILE A 52 9.74 3.83 21.20
N VAL A 53 10.14 2.59 21.54
CA VAL A 53 11.35 2.32 22.32
C VAL A 53 12.59 2.79 21.57
N PHE A 54 12.70 2.50 20.27
CA PHE A 54 13.83 2.98 19.46
C PHE A 54 13.88 4.51 19.38
N LEU A 55 12.75 5.18 19.13
CA LEU A 55 12.67 6.63 19.09
C LEU A 55 13.07 7.28 20.43
N LEU A 56 12.62 6.72 21.56
CA LEU A 56 12.96 7.22 22.89
C LEU A 56 14.44 7.02 23.21
N VAL A 57 14.98 5.82 22.98
CA VAL A 57 16.38 5.50 23.28
C VAL A 57 17.32 6.31 22.39
N SER A 58 17.06 6.38 21.08
CA SER A 58 17.85 7.21 20.17
C SER A 58 17.83 8.67 20.60
N SER A 59 16.67 9.23 20.92
CA SER A 59 16.56 10.61 21.40
C SER A 59 17.37 10.86 22.68
N LEU A 60 17.26 9.97 23.68
CA LEU A 60 17.99 10.09 24.94
C LEU A 60 19.51 10.02 24.75
N VAL A 61 19.98 9.06 23.93
CA VAL A 61 21.41 8.88 23.65
C VAL A 61 21.96 10.08 22.87
N LEU A 62 21.22 10.58 21.88
CA LEU A 62 21.61 11.78 21.14
C LEU A 62 21.70 13.02 22.04
N LEU A 63 20.70 13.25 22.91
CA LEU A 63 20.69 14.38 23.85
C LEU A 63 21.83 14.31 24.87
N TRP A 64 22.13 13.10 25.37
CA TRP A 64 23.24 12.89 26.30
C TRP A 64 24.58 13.16 25.61
N SER A 65 24.80 12.58 24.42
CA SER A 65 26.06 12.73 23.70
C SER A 65 26.26 14.08 23.03
N TYR A 66 25.19 14.87 22.88
CA TYR A 66 25.29 16.27 22.48
C TYR A 66 26.17 17.09 23.45
N LYS A 67 26.41 16.61 24.68
CA LYS A 67 27.28 17.29 25.65
C LYS A 67 28.76 16.91 25.56
N ASN A 68 29.13 15.94 24.71
CA ASN A 68 30.48 15.38 24.69
C ASN A 68 31.51 16.26 23.98
N SER A 69 31.44 16.35 22.65
CA SER A 69 32.46 17.02 21.84
C SER A 69 31.83 17.97 20.81
N VAL A 70 32.60 18.95 20.34
CA VAL A 70 32.17 19.87 19.27
C VAL A 70 31.84 19.10 17.99
N GLU A 71 32.65 18.10 17.64
CA GLU A 71 32.49 17.31 16.42
C GLU A 71 31.24 16.43 16.48
N THR A 72 31.01 15.75 17.61
CA THR A 72 29.79 14.96 17.85
C THR A 72 28.55 15.83 17.74
N ARG A 73 28.56 17.03 18.33
CA ARG A 73 27.45 17.99 18.23
C ARG A 73 27.16 18.40 16.79
N LYS A 74 28.22 18.69 16.02
CA LYS A 74 28.10 19.06 14.61
C LYS A 74 27.45 17.93 13.81
N ASN A 75 27.94 16.70 13.97
CA ASN A 75 27.39 15.53 13.29
C ASN A 75 25.93 15.28 13.67
N ILE A 76 25.60 15.26 14.98
CA ILE A 76 24.22 15.14 15.45
C ILE A 76 23.32 16.23 14.84
N THR A 77 23.78 17.48 14.82
CA THR A 77 23.01 18.60 14.27
C THR A 77 22.73 18.42 12.78
N ILE A 78 23.73 18.00 11.99
CA ILE A 78 23.56 17.74 10.54
C ILE A 78 22.48 16.67 10.32
N TYR A 79 22.58 15.52 11.00
CA TYR A 79 21.61 14.43 10.84
C TYR A 79 20.20 14.82 11.31
N ILE A 80 20.07 15.56 12.41
CA ILE A 80 18.76 16.05 12.89
C ILE A 80 18.15 17.03 11.89
N VAL A 81 18.93 17.98 11.36
CA VAL A 81 18.45 18.93 10.35
C VAL A 81 18.03 18.20 9.07
N CYS A 82 18.83 17.23 8.59
CA CYS A 82 18.47 16.39 7.45
C CYS A 82 17.16 15.64 7.70
N ASN A 83 17.00 15.00 8.86
CA ASN A 83 15.76 14.30 9.22
C ASN A 83 14.56 15.23 9.34
N LEU A 84 14.75 16.45 9.86
CA LEU A 84 13.69 17.46 9.94
C LEU A 84 13.24 17.91 8.55
N ILE A 85 14.18 18.15 7.62
CA ILE A 85 13.87 18.51 6.24
C ILE A 85 13.08 17.37 5.57
N LEU A 86 13.57 16.13 5.67
CA LEU A 86 12.88 14.95 5.13
C LEU A 86 11.47 14.81 5.72
N PHE A 87 11.34 14.92 7.04
CA PHE A 87 10.06 14.80 7.73
C PHE A 87 9.05 15.85 7.27
N ILE A 88 9.46 17.11 7.12
CA ILE A 88 8.57 18.19 6.66
C ILE A 88 8.14 17.98 5.20
N LEU A 89 9.03 17.46 4.35
CA LEU A 89 8.73 17.13 2.95
C LEU A 89 7.74 15.96 2.80
N MET A 90 7.62 15.10 3.83
CA MET A 90 6.69 13.97 3.84
C MET A 90 5.25 14.36 4.15
N PHE A 91 5.01 15.57 4.68
CA PHE A 91 3.66 16.04 5.00
C PHE A 91 2.80 16.23 3.75
N PRO A 92 1.46 16.15 3.89
CA PRO A 92 0.54 16.42 2.79
C PRO A 92 0.76 17.83 2.24
N PRO A 93 0.52 18.05 0.94
CA PRO A 93 0.79 19.33 0.28
C PRO A 93 0.02 20.50 0.89
N PHE A 94 -1.14 20.25 1.48
CA PHE A 94 -1.91 21.25 2.19
C PHE A 94 -2.62 20.65 3.41
N PHE A 95 -2.90 21.51 4.38
CA PHE A 95 -3.77 21.23 5.51
C PHE A 95 -4.91 22.25 5.55
N THR A 96 -6.14 21.83 5.85
CA THR A 96 -7.26 22.75 6.07
C THR A 96 -7.49 22.98 7.56
N ILE A 97 -7.25 24.21 8.04
CA ILE A 97 -7.56 24.60 9.43
C ILE A 97 -8.65 25.67 9.37
N GLY A 98 -9.84 25.36 9.92
CA GLY A 98 -10.98 26.30 9.94
C GLY A 98 -11.44 26.76 8.54
N GLY A 99 -11.35 25.89 7.53
CA GLY A 99 -11.70 26.21 6.14
C GLY A 99 -10.61 26.93 5.33
N MET A 100 -9.50 27.34 5.96
CA MET A 100 -8.36 27.93 5.25
C MET A 100 -7.34 26.84 4.86
N GLN A 101 -6.93 26.82 3.59
CA GLN A 101 -5.89 25.92 3.07
C GLN A 101 -4.49 26.50 3.36
N ILE A 102 -3.71 25.79 4.17
CA ILE A 102 -2.31 26.11 4.48
C ILE A 102 -1.42 25.15 3.70
N TYR A 103 -0.56 25.68 2.83
CA TYR A 103 0.38 24.89 2.05
C TYR A 103 1.61 24.50 2.90
N THR A 104 2.01 23.24 2.81
CA THR A 104 3.23 22.74 3.44
C THR A 104 4.39 22.77 2.45
N PRO A 105 5.65 22.62 2.91
CA PRO A 105 6.77 22.45 2.00
C PRO A 105 6.66 21.20 1.10
N GLY A 106 5.84 20.20 1.48
CA GLY A 106 5.51 19.07 0.62
C GLY A 106 4.81 19.49 -0.69
N TYR A 107 4.15 20.64 -0.73
CA TYR A 107 3.57 21.20 -1.96
C TYR A 107 4.63 21.48 -3.03
N LEU A 108 5.85 21.85 -2.63
CA LEU A 108 6.94 22.12 -3.59
C LEU A 108 7.36 20.83 -4.31
N LEU A 109 7.43 19.71 -3.60
CA LEU A 109 7.68 18.41 -4.21
C LEU A 109 6.56 18.03 -5.17
N TYR A 110 5.30 18.20 -4.75
CA TYR A 110 4.15 17.90 -5.59
C TYR A 110 4.15 18.73 -6.89
N LYS A 111 4.49 20.02 -6.80
CA LYS A 111 4.45 20.95 -7.94
C LYS A 111 5.62 20.79 -8.89
N TYR A 112 6.85 20.66 -8.39
CA TYR A 112 8.07 20.69 -9.22
C TYR A 112 8.64 19.29 -9.51
N PHE A 113 8.36 18.31 -8.66
CA PHE A 113 8.87 16.94 -8.78
C PHE A 113 7.74 15.92 -8.67
N PRO A 114 6.77 15.91 -9.61
CA PRO A 114 5.60 15.03 -9.54
C PRO A 114 5.96 13.52 -9.58
N MET A 115 7.19 13.19 -9.96
CA MET A 115 7.74 11.84 -9.84
C MET A 115 7.70 11.29 -8.41
N PHE A 116 7.77 12.15 -7.38
CA PHE A 116 7.64 11.78 -5.98
C PHE A 116 6.18 11.76 -5.52
N ARG A 117 5.34 10.97 -6.19
CA ARG A 117 3.89 10.85 -5.87
C ARG A 117 3.60 10.31 -4.46
N VAL A 118 4.53 9.54 -3.91
CA VAL A 118 4.41 8.87 -2.59
C VAL A 118 5.52 9.35 -1.67
N SER A 119 5.31 10.51 -1.02
CA SER A 119 6.32 11.13 -0.16
C SER A 119 6.59 10.31 1.11
N SER A 120 5.63 9.47 1.55
CA SER A 120 5.81 8.56 2.69
C SER A 120 6.98 7.57 2.53
N ARG A 121 7.47 7.32 1.30
CA ARG A 121 8.64 6.45 1.05
C ARG A 121 9.96 7.03 1.54
N PHE A 122 10.03 8.34 1.82
CA PHE A 122 11.21 8.94 2.44
C PHE A 122 11.45 8.47 3.88
N SER A 123 10.48 7.75 4.49
CA SER A 123 10.64 7.14 5.81
C SER A 123 11.86 6.20 5.90
N VAL A 124 12.18 5.51 4.80
CA VAL A 124 13.34 4.60 4.73
C VAL A 124 14.65 5.37 4.91
N ILE A 125 14.77 6.54 4.27
CA ILE A 125 15.96 7.39 4.37
C ILE A 125 16.04 8.01 5.77
N LEU A 126 14.90 8.43 6.32
CA LEU A 126 14.81 8.99 7.68
C LEU A 126 15.24 7.95 8.73
N LEU A 127 14.75 6.71 8.62
CA LEU A 127 15.15 5.60 9.49
C LEU A 127 16.65 5.31 9.37
N LEU A 128 17.16 5.23 8.13
CA LEU A 128 18.58 5.00 7.88
C LEU A 128 19.44 6.06 8.59
N ASN A 129 19.14 7.35 8.37
CA ASN A 129 19.84 8.46 9.02
C ASN A 129 19.80 8.35 10.55
N LEU A 130 18.63 8.03 11.12
CA LEU A 130 18.44 7.93 12.57
C LEU A 130 19.23 6.75 13.17
N VAL A 131 19.23 5.59 12.49
CA VAL A 131 20.03 4.42 12.88
C VAL A 131 21.52 4.74 12.78
N THR A 132 21.97 5.37 11.69
CA THR A 132 23.38 5.72 11.48
C THR A 132 23.89 6.66 12.57
N ILE A 133 23.19 7.75 12.87
CA ILE A 133 23.63 8.68 13.92
C ILE A 133 23.57 8.04 15.30
N THR A 134 22.55 7.23 15.59
CA THR A 134 22.44 6.50 16.87
C THR A 134 23.59 5.52 17.03
N ALA A 135 23.91 4.74 16.00
CA ALA A 135 25.02 3.79 16.02
C ALA A 135 26.37 4.49 16.20
N TYR A 136 26.61 5.59 15.48
CA TYR A 136 27.80 6.41 15.64
C TYR A 136 27.98 6.90 17.08
N VAL A 137 26.92 7.45 17.66
CA VAL A 137 26.94 8.00 19.02
C VAL A 137 27.12 6.91 20.07
N VAL A 138 26.43 5.77 19.93
CA VAL A 138 26.60 4.62 20.83
C VAL A 138 28.04 4.11 20.76
N ASN A 139 28.62 4.00 19.56
CA ASN A 139 29.99 3.54 19.37
C ASN A 139 31.02 4.48 20.01
N GLU A 140 30.89 5.80 19.79
CA GLU A 140 31.78 6.80 20.41
C GLU A 140 31.76 6.73 21.95
N ASN A 141 30.62 6.35 22.51
CA ASN A 141 30.39 6.34 23.95
C ASN A 141 30.38 4.96 24.59
N TYR A 142 30.72 3.92 23.83
CA TYR A 142 30.52 2.54 24.25
C TYR A 142 31.24 2.21 25.55
N GLU A 143 32.50 2.62 25.71
CA GLU A 143 33.28 2.36 26.94
C GLU A 143 32.72 3.12 28.16
N LYS A 144 32.23 4.36 27.97
CA LYS A 144 31.57 5.14 29.03
C LYS A 144 30.24 4.51 29.43
N LEU A 145 29.48 3.99 28.46
CA LEU A 145 28.22 3.31 28.72
C LEU A 145 28.46 1.96 29.41
N LYS A 146 29.46 1.20 28.98
CA LYS A 146 29.80 -0.13 29.50
C LYS A 146 30.31 -0.07 30.95
N SER A 147 31.07 0.97 31.30
CA SER A 147 31.53 1.19 32.68
C SER A 147 30.38 1.53 33.64
N ASN A 148 29.38 2.30 33.19
CA ASN A 148 28.21 2.65 34.00
C ASN A 148 27.13 1.56 33.99
N LEU A 149 27.01 0.80 32.90
CA LEU A 149 25.97 -0.22 32.69
C LEU A 149 26.64 -1.59 32.50
N LYS A 150 26.81 -2.30 33.62
CA LYS A 150 27.43 -3.64 33.68
C LYS A 150 26.86 -4.64 32.66
N TYR A 151 25.59 -4.49 32.27
CA TYR A 151 24.87 -5.36 31.34
C TYR A 151 24.48 -4.66 30.03
N LEU A 152 25.25 -3.65 29.58
CA LEU A 152 24.94 -2.86 28.37
C LEU A 152 24.56 -3.72 27.15
N ASN A 153 25.32 -4.77 26.86
CA ASN A 153 25.05 -5.63 25.70
C ASN A 153 23.71 -6.36 25.81
N LEU A 154 23.36 -6.84 27.00
CA LEU A 154 22.07 -7.47 27.25
C LEU A 154 20.94 -6.44 27.09
N ILE A 155 21.12 -5.22 27.59
CA ILE A 155 20.16 -4.13 27.42
C ILE A 155 19.95 -3.83 25.93
N ILE A 156 21.02 -3.72 25.14
CA ILE A 156 20.93 -3.48 23.69
C ILE A 156 20.15 -4.60 22.99
N ILE A 157 20.43 -5.87 23.32
CA ILE A 157 19.71 -7.02 22.78
C ILE A 157 18.22 -6.97 23.16
N CYS A 158 17.90 -6.72 24.43
CA CYS A 158 16.52 -6.60 24.89
C CYS A 158 15.78 -5.45 24.18
N LEU A 159 16.39 -4.28 24.05
CA LEU A 159 15.81 -3.13 23.35
C LEU A 159 15.58 -3.44 21.86
N THR A 160 16.50 -4.18 21.24
CA THR A 160 16.37 -4.62 19.84
C THR A 160 15.17 -5.56 19.69
N ILE A 161 15.04 -6.56 20.57
CA ILE A 161 13.92 -7.50 20.56
C ILE A 161 12.59 -6.76 20.77
N ILE A 162 12.53 -5.84 21.74
CA ILE A 162 11.32 -5.05 22.00
C ILE A 162 10.95 -4.22 20.76
N THR A 163 11.92 -3.54 20.15
CA THR A 163 11.69 -2.75 18.93
C THR A 163 11.16 -3.62 17.80
N LEU A 164 11.73 -4.83 17.60
CA LEU A 164 11.24 -5.77 16.60
C LEU A 164 9.79 -6.20 16.86
N ILE A 165 9.43 -6.44 18.13
CA ILE A 165 8.04 -6.75 18.53
C ILE A 165 7.11 -5.56 18.24
N GLU A 166 7.52 -4.33 18.55
CA GLU A 166 6.74 -3.12 18.27
C GLU A 166 6.50 -2.91 16.77
N THR A 167 7.50 -3.19 15.94
CA THR A 167 7.43 -3.02 14.48
C THR A 167 6.90 -4.25 13.73
N PHE A 168 6.68 -5.38 14.42
CA PHE A 168 6.31 -6.63 13.77
C PHE A 168 4.92 -6.54 13.13
N ILE A 169 4.85 -6.98 11.88
CA ILE A 169 3.61 -7.12 11.12
C ILE A 169 3.59 -8.56 10.57
N PRO A 170 2.55 -9.36 10.87
CA PRO A 170 2.46 -10.71 10.37
C PRO A 170 2.32 -10.69 8.84
N PHE A 171 3.08 -11.56 8.16
CA PHE A 171 2.95 -11.76 6.73
C PHE A 171 1.72 -12.61 6.44
N GLU A 172 0.82 -12.10 5.60
CA GLU A 172 -0.32 -12.87 5.09
C GLU A 172 0.16 -13.70 3.89
N LEU A 173 0.48 -14.97 4.13
CA LEU A 173 0.78 -15.92 3.06
C LEU A 173 -0.54 -16.47 2.50
N VAL A 174 -0.98 -15.94 1.36
CA VAL A 174 -2.12 -16.48 0.63
C VAL A 174 -1.62 -17.54 -0.34
N LYS A 175 -1.91 -18.80 -0.04
CA LYS A 175 -1.60 -19.93 -0.92
C LYS A 175 -2.62 -19.99 -2.06
N LYS A 176 -2.22 -19.58 -3.27
CA LYS A 176 -3.01 -19.67 -4.51
C LYS A 176 -2.50 -20.81 -5.38
N ASP A 177 -2.83 -22.04 -5.01
CA ASP A 177 -2.38 -23.25 -5.74
C ASP A 177 -3.39 -23.79 -6.75
N ILE A 178 -4.69 -23.60 -6.47
CA ILE A 178 -5.76 -24.14 -7.29
C ILE A 178 -6.35 -23.00 -8.13
N PRO A 179 -6.29 -23.08 -9.47
CA PRO A 179 -6.91 -22.07 -10.32
C PRO A 179 -8.43 -22.10 -10.16
N PRO A 180 -9.11 -20.94 -10.24
CA PRO A 180 -10.54 -20.87 -10.40
C PRO A 180 -11.06 -21.81 -11.50
N THR A 181 -12.19 -22.46 -11.23
CA THR A 181 -12.76 -23.49 -12.10
C THR A 181 -13.11 -22.95 -13.49
N VAL A 182 -13.50 -21.67 -13.58
CA VAL A 182 -13.76 -20.96 -14.84
C VAL A 182 -12.56 -20.97 -15.80
N TYR A 183 -11.33 -20.83 -15.29
CA TYR A 183 -10.12 -20.86 -16.12
C TYR A 183 -9.83 -22.24 -16.65
N SER A 184 -10.00 -23.26 -15.81
CA SER A 184 -9.88 -24.65 -16.24
C SER A 184 -10.96 -25.04 -17.26
N TYR A 185 -12.17 -24.50 -17.11
CA TYR A 185 -13.27 -24.69 -18.07
C TYR A 185 -12.95 -24.02 -19.41
N LEU A 186 -12.52 -22.76 -19.41
CA LEU A 186 -12.11 -22.04 -20.62
C LEU A 186 -11.02 -22.80 -21.38
N ASN A 187 -9.99 -23.26 -20.68
CA ASN A 187 -8.90 -24.01 -21.30
C ASN A 187 -9.36 -25.32 -21.95
N LYS A 188 -10.35 -26.01 -21.38
CA LYS A 188 -10.83 -27.30 -21.90
C LYS A 188 -11.86 -27.14 -23.03
N ASN A 189 -12.67 -26.09 -23.01
CA ASN A 189 -13.88 -25.99 -23.85
C ASN A 189 -13.78 -24.96 -24.98
N THR A 190 -12.68 -24.21 -25.08
CA THR A 190 -12.53 -23.17 -26.12
C THR A 190 -11.25 -23.38 -26.95
N PRO A 191 -11.14 -22.86 -28.17
CA PRO A 191 -9.88 -22.86 -28.95
C PRO A 191 -8.76 -22.00 -28.32
N GLU A 192 -7.49 -22.29 -28.59
CA GLU A 192 -6.34 -21.53 -28.02
C GLU A 192 -6.34 -20.04 -28.40
N ASN A 193 -6.92 -19.68 -29.55
CA ASN A 193 -7.03 -18.31 -30.03
C ASN A 193 -8.21 -17.52 -29.43
N THR A 194 -8.99 -18.13 -28.54
CA THR A 194 -10.14 -17.45 -27.92
C THR A 194 -9.67 -16.25 -27.10
N MET A 195 -10.33 -15.12 -27.30
CA MET A 195 -10.13 -13.90 -26.52
C MET A 195 -11.25 -13.73 -25.50
N PHE A 196 -10.89 -13.35 -24.28
CA PHE A 196 -11.86 -13.14 -23.20
C PHE A 196 -11.53 -11.88 -22.39
N ALA A 197 -12.56 -11.31 -21.76
CA ALA A 197 -12.44 -10.22 -20.81
C ALA A 197 -12.91 -10.64 -19.41
N VAL A 198 -12.48 -9.89 -18.40
CA VAL A 198 -12.79 -10.15 -17.00
C VAL A 198 -13.34 -8.91 -16.32
N TYR A 199 -14.43 -9.07 -15.56
CA TYR A 199 -15.06 -8.04 -14.74
C TYR A 199 -15.19 -8.54 -13.29
N PRO A 200 -14.96 -7.69 -12.26
CA PRO A 200 -14.55 -6.29 -12.31
C PRO A 200 -13.04 -6.10 -12.45
N ASN A 201 -12.57 -4.85 -12.57
CA ASN A 201 -11.16 -4.49 -12.82
C ASN A 201 -10.17 -5.09 -11.80
N ASN A 202 -10.57 -5.31 -10.55
CA ASN A 202 -9.68 -5.95 -9.56
C ASN A 202 -9.40 -7.43 -9.84
N SER A 203 -10.28 -8.12 -10.59
CA SER A 203 -10.14 -9.53 -10.91
C SER A 203 -9.25 -9.80 -12.13
N THR A 204 -8.88 -8.77 -12.90
CA THR A 204 -8.00 -8.90 -14.08
C THR A 204 -6.57 -9.31 -13.71
N LEU A 205 -6.07 -8.89 -12.53
CA LEU A 205 -4.77 -9.34 -12.00
C LEU A 205 -4.76 -10.84 -11.71
N ASP A 206 -5.87 -11.36 -11.18
CA ASP A 206 -5.99 -12.79 -10.92
C ASP A 206 -6.04 -13.56 -12.25
N ALA A 207 -6.72 -13.04 -13.27
CA ALA A 207 -6.67 -13.63 -14.61
C ALA A 207 -5.23 -13.70 -15.15
N MET A 208 -4.47 -12.60 -15.06
CA MET A 208 -3.06 -12.58 -15.46
C MET A 208 -2.20 -13.60 -14.69
N TYR A 209 -2.40 -13.73 -13.38
CA TYR A 209 -1.69 -14.70 -12.55
C TYR A 209 -1.94 -16.14 -13.02
N TRP A 210 -3.16 -16.45 -13.46
CA TRP A 210 -3.56 -17.79 -13.92
C TRP A 210 -3.37 -18.03 -15.43
N ILE A 211 -2.49 -17.27 -16.10
CA ILE A 211 -2.22 -17.42 -17.54
C ILE A 211 -1.83 -18.84 -17.97
N TYR A 212 -1.10 -19.55 -17.11
CA TYR A 212 -0.72 -20.94 -17.33
C TYR A 212 -1.90 -21.92 -17.25
N SER A 213 -2.98 -21.54 -16.56
CA SER A 213 -4.18 -22.35 -16.36
C SER A 213 -5.19 -22.12 -17.48
N HIS A 214 -5.55 -20.86 -17.79
CA HIS A 214 -6.55 -20.58 -18.81
C HIS A 214 -5.99 -20.68 -20.24
N LYS A 215 -4.73 -20.32 -20.48
CA LYS A 215 -4.06 -20.37 -21.81
C LYS A 215 -4.86 -19.71 -22.94
N ARG A 216 -5.53 -18.60 -22.65
CA ARG A 216 -6.35 -17.80 -23.58
C ARG A 216 -5.92 -16.35 -23.55
N PHE A 217 -6.28 -15.59 -24.58
CA PHE A 217 -5.91 -14.18 -24.69
C PHE A 217 -6.81 -13.33 -23.81
N LEU A 218 -6.22 -12.72 -22.77
CA LEU A 218 -6.91 -11.76 -21.91
C LEU A 218 -6.88 -10.38 -22.59
N ILE A 219 -8.05 -9.81 -22.85
CA ILE A 219 -8.20 -8.51 -23.52
C ILE A 219 -7.85 -7.34 -22.60
N ASN A 220 -8.22 -7.45 -21.32
CA ASN A 220 -8.12 -6.36 -20.35
C ASN A 220 -7.18 -6.68 -19.17
N PRO A 221 -5.87 -6.93 -19.40
CA PRO A 221 -4.90 -7.02 -18.31
C PRO A 221 -4.79 -5.68 -17.59
N LYS A 222 -4.61 -5.69 -16.27
CA LYS A 222 -4.52 -4.46 -15.47
C LYS A 222 -3.30 -3.63 -15.90
N TYR A 223 -3.44 -2.31 -15.91
CA TYR A 223 -2.42 -1.34 -16.32
C TYR A 223 -2.01 -1.40 -17.79
N TYR A 224 -2.77 -2.11 -18.62
CA TYR A 224 -2.53 -2.12 -20.06
C TYR A 224 -3.20 -0.94 -20.74
N SER A 225 -2.43 -0.20 -21.53
CA SER A 225 -2.90 0.90 -22.35
C SER A 225 -2.29 0.79 -23.74
N SER A 226 -3.13 1.01 -24.74
CA SER A 226 -2.79 1.02 -26.16
C SER A 226 -3.56 2.15 -26.85
N GLU A 227 -3.21 2.46 -28.09
CA GLU A 227 -3.91 3.48 -28.88
C GLU A 227 -5.42 3.19 -29.04
N SER A 228 -5.83 1.92 -29.00
CA SER A 228 -7.22 1.51 -29.16
C SER A 228 -7.99 1.32 -27.85
N MET A 229 -7.29 1.15 -26.72
CA MET A 229 -7.93 0.79 -25.46
C MET A 229 -7.06 1.13 -24.24
N VAL A 230 -7.68 1.79 -23.26
CA VAL A 230 -7.24 1.82 -21.86
C VAL A 230 -8.00 0.74 -21.10
N SER A 231 -7.29 -0.21 -20.49
CA SER A 231 -7.87 -1.42 -19.88
C SER A 231 -8.82 -1.11 -18.72
N GLU A 232 -8.45 -0.15 -17.87
CA GLU A 232 -9.27 0.29 -16.74
C GLU A 232 -10.61 0.86 -17.21
N GLU A 233 -10.58 1.83 -18.13
CA GLU A 233 -11.79 2.45 -18.70
C GLU A 233 -12.65 1.43 -19.44
N PHE A 234 -12.03 0.55 -20.22
CA PHE A 234 -12.74 -0.53 -20.91
C PHE A 234 -13.45 -1.45 -19.90
N THR A 235 -12.76 -1.85 -18.83
CA THR A 235 -13.32 -2.77 -17.84
C THR A 235 -14.46 -2.12 -17.06
N GLU A 236 -14.34 -0.83 -16.72
CA GLU A 236 -15.42 -0.08 -16.07
C GLU A 236 -16.67 0.00 -16.95
N ASN A 237 -16.51 0.10 -18.27
CA ASN A 237 -17.63 0.16 -19.20
C ASN A 237 -18.19 -1.21 -19.59
N LEU A 238 -17.60 -2.34 -19.19
CA LEU A 238 -18.08 -3.68 -19.58
C LEU A 238 -19.51 -3.99 -19.08
N ASN A 239 -19.99 -3.29 -18.05
CA ASN A 239 -21.37 -3.35 -17.58
C ASN A 239 -22.33 -2.48 -18.43
N THR A 240 -21.89 -1.94 -19.56
CA THR A 240 -22.72 -1.13 -20.47
C THR A 240 -22.80 -1.78 -21.85
N GLU A 241 -23.81 -1.41 -22.65
CA GLU A 241 -23.89 -1.87 -24.04
C GLU A 241 -22.69 -1.42 -24.88
N GLU A 242 -22.16 -0.22 -24.64
CA GLU A 242 -20.99 0.32 -25.34
C GLU A 242 -19.73 -0.52 -25.03
N GLY A 243 -19.54 -0.93 -23.77
CA GLY A 243 -18.42 -1.80 -23.41
C GLY A 243 -18.52 -3.19 -24.01
N LEU A 244 -19.73 -3.75 -24.10
CA LEU A 244 -19.95 -5.04 -24.78
C LEU A 244 -19.74 -4.95 -26.30
N ASP A 245 -20.12 -3.84 -26.93
CA ASP A 245 -19.83 -3.60 -28.34
C ASP A 245 -18.33 -3.48 -28.58
N LYS A 246 -17.62 -2.75 -27.71
CA LYS A 246 -16.17 -2.65 -27.75
C LYS A 246 -15.49 -4.01 -27.54
N LEU A 247 -16.05 -4.87 -26.69
CA LEU A 247 -15.57 -6.24 -26.52
C LEU A 247 -15.70 -7.04 -27.83
N LEU A 248 -16.81 -6.90 -28.56
CA LEU A 248 -17.00 -7.52 -29.87
C LEU A 248 -16.04 -6.95 -30.94
N GLU A 249 -15.78 -5.65 -30.93
CA GLU A 249 -14.80 -5.00 -31.82
C GLU A 249 -13.38 -5.55 -31.61
N LEU A 250 -13.04 -5.86 -30.37
CA LEU A 250 -11.77 -6.48 -29.98
C LEU A 250 -11.73 -8.01 -30.20
N ASN A 251 -12.73 -8.58 -30.87
CA ASN A 251 -12.89 -10.02 -31.08
C ASN A 251 -13.02 -10.84 -29.78
N GLY A 252 -13.55 -10.23 -28.72
CA GLY A 252 -13.86 -10.92 -27.47
C GLY A 252 -15.03 -11.88 -27.63
N GLU A 253 -14.79 -13.15 -27.31
CA GLU A 253 -15.79 -14.21 -27.41
C GLU A 253 -16.47 -14.50 -26.06
N TYR A 254 -15.72 -14.34 -24.96
CA TYR A 254 -16.18 -14.66 -23.62
C TYR A 254 -15.96 -13.51 -22.65
N LEU A 255 -16.89 -13.39 -21.70
CA LEU A 255 -16.80 -12.47 -20.57
C LEU A 255 -16.92 -13.27 -19.27
N ILE A 256 -15.94 -13.13 -18.39
CA ILE A 256 -16.00 -13.67 -17.03
C ILE A 256 -16.43 -12.55 -16.09
N VAL A 257 -17.51 -12.76 -15.35
CA VAL A 257 -17.99 -11.84 -14.32
C VAL A 257 -17.86 -12.51 -12.96
N PHE A 258 -16.98 -12.00 -12.10
CA PHE A 258 -16.84 -12.53 -10.75
C PHE A 258 -18.00 -12.09 -9.85
N LYS A 259 -18.39 -12.93 -8.89
CA LYS A 259 -19.55 -12.68 -7.99
C LYS A 259 -19.32 -11.56 -6.97
N ASN A 260 -18.14 -10.95 -6.93
CA ASN A 260 -17.79 -9.85 -6.03
C ASN A 260 -18.17 -8.47 -6.59
N VAL A 261 -19.17 -8.41 -7.47
CA VAL A 261 -19.68 -7.18 -8.12
C VAL A 261 -20.87 -6.61 -7.35
N SER A 262 -21.27 -5.38 -7.70
CA SER A 262 -22.49 -4.79 -7.18
C SER A 262 -23.74 -5.54 -7.68
N GLU A 263 -24.84 -5.51 -6.93
CA GLU A 263 -26.12 -6.09 -7.40
C GLU A 263 -26.63 -5.38 -8.67
N GLU A 264 -26.36 -4.07 -8.81
CA GLU A 264 -26.69 -3.28 -10.00
C GLU A 264 -25.98 -3.84 -11.24
N ASP A 265 -24.67 -4.09 -11.16
CA ASP A 265 -23.91 -4.69 -12.27
C ASP A 265 -24.42 -6.09 -12.61
N LYS A 266 -24.75 -6.88 -11.58
CA LYS A 266 -25.23 -8.24 -11.75
C LYS A 266 -26.56 -8.27 -12.52
N GLU A 267 -27.51 -7.40 -12.17
CA GLU A 267 -28.77 -7.27 -12.90
C GLU A 267 -28.56 -6.88 -14.36
N ILE A 268 -27.56 -6.04 -14.65
CA ILE A 268 -27.24 -5.68 -16.03
C ILE A 268 -26.75 -6.91 -16.81
N PHE A 269 -25.83 -7.70 -16.26
CA PHE A 269 -25.31 -8.87 -16.96
C PHE A 269 -26.34 -9.99 -17.14
N GLU A 270 -27.28 -10.16 -16.20
CA GLU A 270 -28.33 -11.18 -16.30
C GLU A 270 -29.41 -10.81 -17.35
N ASN A 271 -29.68 -9.51 -17.55
CA ASN A 271 -30.75 -9.03 -18.43
C ASN A 271 -30.26 -8.57 -19.82
N ASN A 272 -28.95 -8.55 -20.07
CA ASN A 272 -28.40 -8.04 -21.32
C ASN A 272 -28.54 -9.05 -22.47
N SER A 273 -29.13 -8.63 -23.58
CA SER A 273 -29.38 -9.49 -24.76
C SER A 273 -28.15 -9.82 -25.60
N LYS A 274 -27.04 -9.06 -25.45
CA LYS A 274 -25.78 -9.26 -26.20
C LYS A 274 -24.90 -10.37 -25.61
N ILE A 275 -25.25 -10.88 -24.43
CA ILE A 275 -24.49 -11.93 -23.76
C ILE A 275 -25.41 -13.07 -23.33
N LYS A 276 -24.86 -14.28 -23.36
CA LYS A 276 -25.57 -15.50 -22.98
C LYS A 276 -24.79 -16.25 -21.94
N LEU A 277 -25.43 -16.59 -20.83
CA LEU A 277 -24.82 -17.41 -19.79
C LEU A 277 -24.47 -18.80 -20.36
N VAL A 278 -23.19 -19.13 -20.30
CA VAL A 278 -22.65 -20.44 -20.73
C VAL A 278 -22.59 -21.38 -19.54
N ASN A 279 -22.09 -20.88 -18.40
CA ASN A 279 -21.95 -21.66 -17.19
C ASN A 279 -21.85 -20.75 -15.96
N GLU A 280 -22.28 -21.28 -14.82
CA GLU A 280 -22.12 -20.66 -13.51
C GLU A 280 -21.12 -21.49 -12.68
N PHE A 281 -20.20 -20.79 -12.02
CA PHE A 281 -19.21 -21.34 -11.10
C PHE A 281 -19.43 -20.78 -9.70
N ASP A 282 -18.75 -21.36 -8.71
CA ASP A 282 -18.89 -20.95 -7.31
C ASP A 282 -18.56 -19.46 -7.09
N ASP A 283 -17.59 -18.92 -7.82
CA ASP A 283 -17.05 -17.56 -7.68
C ASP A 283 -17.32 -16.64 -8.88
N SER A 284 -17.86 -17.16 -9.98
CA SER A 284 -17.92 -16.44 -11.25
C SER A 284 -19.01 -16.96 -12.19
N TYR A 285 -19.40 -16.11 -13.14
CA TYR A 285 -20.26 -16.41 -14.27
C TYR A 285 -19.44 -16.33 -15.55
N LEU A 286 -19.66 -17.27 -16.47
CA LEU A 286 -19.08 -17.24 -17.80
C LEU A 286 -20.18 -16.94 -18.82
N PHE A 287 -20.03 -15.81 -19.49
CA PHE A 287 -20.91 -15.39 -20.57
C PHE A 287 -20.21 -15.55 -21.91
N LYS A 288 -20.96 -15.92 -22.94
CA LYS A 288 -20.56 -15.81 -24.34
C LYS A 288 -21.17 -14.56 -24.93
N VAL A 289 -20.37 -13.79 -25.66
CA VAL A 289 -20.84 -12.56 -26.33
C VAL A 289 -21.36 -12.93 -27.71
N GLU A 290 -22.58 -12.52 -28.03
CA GLU A 290 -23.25 -12.80 -29.30
C GLU A 290 -23.28 -11.53 -30.16
N LYS A 291 -22.95 -11.66 -31.46
CA LYS A 291 -23.20 -10.61 -32.45
C LYS A 291 -24.70 -10.65 -32.76
N ILE A 292 -25.43 -9.63 -32.33
CA ILE A 292 -26.82 -9.38 -32.74
C ILE A 292 -26.85 -8.86 -34.17
#